data_AF-A0A2H0CQM9-F1
#
_entry.id   AF-A0A2H0CQM9-F1
#
_cell.length_a   1.000
_cell.length_b   1.000
_cell.length_c   1.000
_cell.angle_alpha   90.00
_cell.angle_beta   90.00
_cell.angle_gamma   90.00
#
_symmetry.space_group_name_H-M   'P 1'
#
loop_
_entity.id
_entity.type
_entity.pdbx_description
1 polymer ?
#
loop_
_entity_poly.entity_id
_entity_poly.type
_entity_poly.pdbx_seq_one_letter_code
_entity_poly.pdbx_strand_id
1 'polypeptide(L)'
;MSKQSVSLKGEMEVGRVVTHLQEIIKGLKEGTICIQQGTDLVTLKPSNNLEFELEASLKGNKEKLCIELGWKQEVEKEEPDQDFKITCTEPDAIEEPVVAE
;
A
#
# COMPACT_ATOMS: atom_id res chain seq x y z
N MET A 1 8.76 0.43 -21.14
CA MET A 1 7.33 0.27 -20.79
C MET A 1 6.62 1.59 -21.06
N SER A 2 5.49 1.55 -21.77
CA SER A 2 4.68 2.73 -22.08
C SER A 2 3.96 3.23 -20.83
N LYS A 3 3.89 4.54 -20.60
CA LYS A 3 3.18 5.11 -19.46
C LYS A 3 1.68 4.87 -19.59
N GLN A 4 1.07 4.19 -18.63
CA GLN A 4 -0.38 4.12 -18.48
C GLN A 4 -0.81 5.21 -17.51
N SER A 5 -1.81 6.02 -17.87
CA SER A 5 -2.33 7.09 -17.01
C SER A 5 -3.81 7.33 -17.26
N VAL A 6 -4.57 7.48 -16.19
CA VAL A 6 -5.98 7.90 -16.21
C VAL A 6 -6.05 9.25 -15.50
N SER A 7 -6.76 10.22 -16.09
CA SER A 7 -6.94 11.55 -15.47
C SER A 7 -8.41 11.93 -15.41
N LEU A 8 -8.94 12.01 -14.19
CA LEU A 8 -10.30 12.50 -13.94
C LEU A 8 -10.24 14.01 -13.68
N LYS A 9 -10.82 14.82 -14.57
CA LYS A 9 -10.97 16.27 -14.40
C LYS A 9 -12.43 16.66 -14.55
N GLY A 10 -12.97 17.39 -13.59
CA GLY A 10 -14.35 17.88 -13.61
C GLY A 10 -14.84 18.24 -12.21
N GLU A 11 -15.94 18.98 -12.15
CA GLU A 11 -16.70 19.16 -10.91
C GLU A 11 -17.57 17.93 -10.64
N MET A 12 -17.66 17.53 -9.39
CA MET A 12 -18.49 16.43 -8.94
C MET A 12 -19.07 16.74 -7.56
N GLU A 13 -20.19 16.12 -7.23
CA GLU A 13 -20.80 16.26 -5.91
C GLU A 13 -19.88 15.70 -4.82
N VAL A 14 -19.86 16.35 -3.65
CA VAL A 14 -19.00 15.99 -2.51
C VAL A 14 -19.16 14.51 -2.12
N GLY A 15 -20.38 13.97 -2.12
CA GLY A 15 -20.61 12.57 -1.78
C GLY A 15 -19.84 11.60 -2.69
N ARG A 16 -19.76 11.93 -3.98
CA ARG A 16 -19.01 11.14 -4.96
C ARG A 16 -17.50 11.23 -4.77
N VAL A 17 -16.98 12.42 -4.41
CA VAL A 17 -15.56 12.59 -4.02
C VAL A 17 -15.23 11.71 -2.82
N VAL A 18 -16.09 11.74 -1.79
CA VAL A 18 -15.90 10.96 -0.56
C VAL A 18 -15.87 9.47 -0.85
N THR A 19 -16.79 8.95 -1.67
CA THR A 19 -16.77 7.55 -2.10
C THR A 19 -15.46 7.18 -2.81
N HIS A 20 -14.96 8.03 -3.71
CA HIS A 20 -13.69 7.78 -4.38
C HIS A 20 -12.50 7.75 -3.41
N LEU A 21 -12.45 8.67 -2.44
CA LEU A 21 -11.40 8.68 -1.40
C LEU A 21 -11.47 7.43 -0.51
N GLN A 22 -12.67 6.96 -0.17
CA GLN A 22 -12.84 5.73 0.62
C GLN A 22 -12.35 4.48 -0.13
N GLU A 23 -12.64 4.37 -1.43
CA GLU A 23 -12.13 3.26 -2.26
C GLU A 23 -10.60 3.30 -2.38
N ILE A 24 -10.01 4.50 -2.47
CA ILE A 24 -8.54 4.65 -2.42
C ILE A 24 -7.98 4.16 -1.08
N ILE A 25 -8.59 4.56 0.05
CA ILE A 25 -8.17 4.11 1.38
C ILE A 25 -8.28 2.58 1.50
N LYS A 26 -9.36 1.99 0.96
CA LYS A 26 -9.54 0.54 0.93
C LYS A 26 -8.43 -0.12 0.10
N GLY A 27 -8.15 0.38 -1.10
CA GLY A 27 -7.10 -0.15 -1.95
C GLY A 27 -5.69 -0.01 -1.38
N LEU A 28 -5.42 1.06 -0.62
CA LEU A 28 -4.16 1.21 0.13
C LEU A 28 -4.03 0.13 1.22
N LYS A 29 -5.12 -0.20 1.93
CA LYS A 29 -5.14 -1.28 2.94
C LYS A 29 -5.01 -2.67 2.33
N GLU A 30 -5.60 -2.89 1.17
CA GLU A 30 -5.57 -4.17 0.44
C GLU A 30 -4.30 -4.33 -0.41
N GLY A 31 -3.48 -3.27 -0.56
CA GLY A 31 -2.26 -3.28 -1.37
C GLY A 31 -2.52 -3.25 -2.89
N THR A 32 -3.74 -2.94 -3.33
CA THR A 32 -4.09 -2.83 -4.76
C THR A 32 -5.13 -1.73 -4.98
N ILE A 33 -4.84 -0.81 -5.90
CA ILE A 33 -5.77 0.25 -6.31
C ILE A 33 -6.04 0.09 -7.81
N CYS A 34 -7.30 -0.08 -8.19
CA CYS A 34 -7.73 -0.17 -9.58
C CYS A 34 -8.54 1.08 -9.96
N ILE A 35 -8.11 1.80 -10.98
CA ILE A 35 -8.77 3.00 -11.48
C ILE A 35 -9.16 2.75 -12.93
N GLN A 36 -10.46 2.84 -13.23
CA GLN A 36 -11.00 2.67 -14.57
C GLN A 36 -11.76 3.92 -15.02
N GLN A 37 -11.54 4.33 -16.27
CA GLN A 37 -12.32 5.36 -16.93
C GLN A 37 -12.62 4.92 -18.36
N GLY A 38 -13.87 4.56 -18.65
CA GLY A 38 -14.24 4.00 -19.94
C GLY A 38 -13.47 2.72 -20.24
N THR A 39 -12.65 2.73 -21.30
CA THR A 39 -11.78 1.61 -21.70
C THR A 39 -10.40 1.65 -21.05
N ASP A 40 -10.02 2.75 -20.42
CA ASP A 40 -8.71 2.89 -19.77
C ASP A 40 -8.75 2.30 -18.36
N LEU A 41 -7.75 1.48 -18.04
CA LEU A 41 -7.58 0.85 -16.74
C LEU A 41 -6.13 1.01 -16.28
N VAL A 42 -5.95 1.43 -15.04
CA VAL A 42 -4.65 1.46 -14.36
C VAL A 42 -4.78 0.71 -13.04
N THR A 43 -3.88 -0.23 -12.81
CA THR A 43 -3.74 -0.93 -11.53
C THR A 43 -2.42 -0.52 -10.89
N LEU A 44 -2.51 0.00 -9.67
CA LEU A 44 -1.37 0.39 -8.86
C LEU A 44 -1.23 -0.59 -7.70
N LYS A 45 0.02 -0.92 -7.36
CA LYS A 45 0.38 -1.73 -6.19
C LYS A 45 1.21 -0.88 -5.23
N PRO A 46 0.60 -0.27 -4.21
CA PRO A 46 1.31 0.45 -3.16
C PRO A 46 2.32 -0.45 -2.44
N SER A 47 3.51 0.08 -2.14
CA SER A 47 4.49 -0.56 -1.25
C SER A 47 4.20 -0.22 0.21
N ASN A 48 4.87 -0.91 1.14
CA ASN A 48 4.74 -0.64 2.57
C ASN A 48 5.19 0.77 2.97
N ASN A 49 6.15 1.33 2.22
CA ASN A 49 6.61 2.70 2.38
C ASN A 49 6.09 3.58 1.24
N LEU A 50 5.39 4.67 1.59
CA LEU A 50 4.91 5.68 0.63
C LEU A 50 5.55 7.03 0.91
N GLU A 51 5.86 7.75 -0.16
CA GLU A 51 6.05 9.20 -0.13
C GLU A 51 4.67 9.87 -0.04
N PHE A 52 4.51 10.79 0.90
CA PHE A 52 3.26 11.50 1.16
C PHE A 52 3.52 13.00 1.17
N GLU A 53 2.83 13.74 0.30
CA GLU A 53 2.85 15.19 0.28
C GLU A 53 1.42 15.75 0.34
N LEU A 54 1.23 16.78 1.17
CA LEU A 54 -0.05 17.44 1.38
C LEU A 54 0.15 18.95 1.26
N GLU A 55 -0.48 19.55 0.26
CA GLU A 55 -0.54 20.99 0.11
C GLU A 55 -1.98 21.49 0.29
N ALA A 56 -2.16 22.53 1.08
CA ALA A 56 -3.42 23.23 1.23
C ALA A 56 -3.22 24.72 0.94
N SER A 57 -4.12 25.32 0.16
CA SER A 57 -4.06 26.75 -0.15
C SER A 57 -5.44 27.40 -0.13
N LEU A 58 -5.47 28.66 0.33
CA LEU A 58 -6.63 29.54 0.34
C LEU A 58 -6.27 30.83 -0.39
N LYS A 59 -6.99 31.18 -1.46
CA LYS A 59 -6.79 32.43 -2.20
C LYS A 59 -8.14 33.07 -2.52
N GLY A 60 -8.50 34.10 -1.77
CA GLY A 60 -9.82 34.74 -1.88
C GLY A 60 -10.92 33.78 -1.44
N ASN A 61 -11.83 33.44 -2.35
CA ASN A 61 -12.90 32.45 -2.14
C ASN A 61 -12.54 31.05 -2.68
N LYS A 62 -11.30 30.83 -3.11
CA LYS A 62 -10.86 29.56 -3.69
C LYS A 62 -10.06 28.77 -2.66
N GLU A 63 -10.56 27.59 -2.33
CA GLU A 63 -9.91 26.59 -1.51
C GLU A 63 -9.35 25.47 -2.41
N LYS A 64 -8.15 24.99 -2.11
CA LYS A 64 -7.55 23.85 -2.81
C LYS A 64 -6.79 22.97 -1.82
N LEU A 65 -7.04 21.67 -1.92
CA LEU A 65 -6.29 20.61 -1.27
C LEU A 65 -5.64 19.73 -2.35
N CYS A 66 -4.33 19.53 -2.27
CA CYS A 66 -3.59 18.57 -3.08
C CYS A 66 -3.06 17.47 -2.17
N ILE A 67 -3.32 16.22 -2.54
CA ILE A 67 -2.72 15.05 -1.90
C ILE A 67 -1.93 14.34 -2.99
N GLU A 68 -0.63 14.18 -2.79
CA GLU A 68 0.24 13.41 -3.67
C GLU A 68 0.80 12.22 -2.90
N LEU A 69 0.70 11.04 -3.53
CA LEU A 69 1.18 9.77 -3.00
C LEU A 69 2.12 9.18 -4.04
N GLY A 70 3.37 8.94 -3.64
CA GLY A 70 4.42 8.38 -4.48
C GLY A 70 4.94 7.07 -3.93
N TRP A 71 5.16 6.09 -4.79
CA TRP A 71 5.84 4.85 -4.40
C TRP A 71 6.55 4.22 -5.59
N LYS A 72 7.53 3.37 -5.28
CA LYS A 72 8.20 2.51 -6.25
C LYS A 72 7.59 1.13 -6.16
N GLN A 73 7.42 0.46 -7.29
CA GLN A 73 7.04 -0.95 -7.26
C GLN A 73 8.16 -1.74 -6.56
N GLU A 74 7.82 -2.45 -5.49
CA GLU A 74 8.69 -3.49 -4.97
C GLU A 74 8.81 -4.55 -6.07
N VAL A 75 10.00 -4.63 -6.65
CA VAL A 75 10.36 -5.78 -7.46
C VAL A 75 10.60 -6.87 -6.44
N GLU A 76 9.75 -7.90 -6.42
CA GLU A 76 9.99 -9.11 -5.63
C GLU A 76 11.41 -9.59 -5.95
N LYS A 77 12.35 -9.28 -5.07
CA LYS A 77 13.51 -10.12 -4.90
C LYS A 77 13.00 -11.24 -4.03
N GLU A 78 12.99 -12.44 -4.58
CA GLU A 78 12.98 -13.68 -3.81
C GLU A 78 14.23 -13.69 -2.91
N GLU A 79 14.22 -12.90 -1.83
CA GLU A 79 15.09 -13.17 -0.70
C GLU A 79 14.27 -14.07 0.22
N PRO A 80 14.74 -15.31 0.49
CA PRO A 80 13.98 -16.23 1.31
C PRO A 80 13.72 -15.58 2.66
N ASP A 81 12.47 -15.64 3.12
CA ASP A 81 12.04 -15.32 4.48
C ASP A 81 13.07 -15.88 5.47
N GLN A 82 13.94 -15.00 5.99
CA GLN A 82 14.75 -15.35 7.12
C GLN A 82 13.87 -15.11 8.34
N ASP A 83 13.03 -16.10 8.64
CA ASP A 83 12.40 -16.30 9.94
C ASP A 83 13.53 -16.43 10.99
N PHE A 84 14.11 -15.31 11.40
CA PHE A 84 15.07 -15.29 12.49
C PHE A 84 14.32 -15.39 13.81
N LYS A 85 14.26 -16.61 14.34
CA LYS A 85 13.83 -16.87 15.71
C LYS A 85 15.00 -16.63 16.67
N ILE A 86 15.03 -15.48 17.33
CA ILE A 86 15.97 -15.23 18.44
C ILE A 86 15.29 -15.73 19.73
N THR A 87 15.81 -16.81 20.32
CA THR A 87 15.36 -17.34 21.62
C THR A 87 16.51 -17.35 22.62
N CYS A 88 16.34 -16.69 23.77
CA CYS A 88 17.30 -16.70 24.88
C CYS A 88 17.01 -17.82 25.90
N THR A 89 16.52 -18.97 25.44
CA THR A 89 16.26 -20.14 26.29
C THR A 89 16.89 -21.34 25.59
N GLU A 90 17.85 -21.98 26.24
CA GLU A 90 18.50 -23.20 25.73
C GLU A 90 17.43 -24.27 25.53
N PRO A 91 17.31 -24.86 24.32
CA PRO A 91 16.46 -26.04 24.15
C PRO A 91 17.01 -27.15 25.04
N ASP A 92 16.18 -27.61 25.98
CA ASP A 92 16.51 -28.71 26.89
C ASP A 92 17.09 -29.88 26.10
N ALA A 93 18.28 -30.29 26.52
CA ALA A 93 18.93 -31.49 26.06
C ALA A 93 17.95 -32.66 26.19
N ILE A 94 17.80 -33.40 25.10
CA ILE A 94 17.10 -34.69 25.08
C ILE A 94 17.78 -35.56 26.14
N GLU A 95 17.14 -35.74 27.30
CA GLU A 95 17.61 -36.68 28.32
C GLU A 95 17.60 -38.11 27.73
N GLU A 96 18.68 -38.83 28.03
CA GLU A 96 19.11 -40.12 27.49
C GLU A 96 18.07 -41.26 27.64
N PRO A 97 18.18 -42.34 26.83
CA PRO A 97 17.30 -43.49 26.91
C PRO A 97 17.60 -44.30 28.18
N VAL A 98 16.62 -44.42 29.08
CA VAL A 98 16.64 -45.46 30.12
C VAL A 98 16.29 -46.81 29.48
N VAL A 99 17.33 -47.60 29.17
CA VAL A 99 17.21 -49.03 28.89
C VAL A 99 16.83 -49.73 30.20
N ALA A 100 15.69 -50.42 30.22
CA ALA A 100 15.31 -51.31 31.31
C ALA A 100 15.54 -52.76 30.85
N GLU A 101 16.47 -53.45 31.52
CA GLU A 101 16.54 -54.93 31.61
C GLU A 101 16.03 -55.37 32.98
#